data_AF-A0A1D1VTP9-F1
#
_entry.id   AF-A0A1D1VTP9-F1
#
_cell.length_a   1.000
_cell.length_b   1.000
_cell.length_c   1.000
_cell.angle_alpha   90.00
_cell.angle_beta   90.00
_cell.angle_gamma   90.00
#
_symmetry.space_group_name_H-M   'P 1'
#
loop_
_entity.id
_entity.type
_entity.pdbx_description
1 polymer ?
#
loop_
_entity_poly.entity_id
_entity_poly.type
_entity_poly.pdbx_seq_one_letter_code
_entity_poly.pdbx_strand_id
1 'polypeptide(L)'
;MAQNCHQSQLKACFLPPDITDSMFREMFCLLQGVEDCNTVRFTQRTCDGDRGIIGDCIGLGFIRFRSREDLDRALAFFERAREHFGHGILIDHKDVKVDVALPPTRDYCVKVVVFGIPDRWMDRELLVHFQAFGIVEHAAIDSNRRGHVIFHNRTSAEAAVLSSQNNTVSADGAVLRLRIHLASNLA
;
A
#
# COMPACT_ATOMS: atom_id res chain seq x y z
N MET A 1 21.94 -18.18 -15.64
CA MET A 1 22.09 -17.69 -14.25
C MET A 1 21.50 -16.29 -14.19
N ALA A 2 20.22 -16.17 -13.87
CA ALA A 2 19.54 -14.87 -13.72
C ALA A 2 19.21 -14.70 -12.22
N GLN A 3 20.17 -14.18 -11.46
CA GLN A 3 20.04 -14.04 -10.01
C GLN A 3 19.32 -12.74 -9.65
N ASN A 4 18.17 -12.88 -8.98
CA ASN A 4 17.75 -12.11 -7.80
C ASN A 4 17.85 -10.56 -7.79
N CYS A 5 17.76 -9.89 -8.93
CA CYS A 5 17.82 -8.42 -9.00
C CYS A 5 16.67 -7.71 -8.24
N HIS A 6 15.58 -8.41 -7.91
CA HIS A 6 14.43 -7.87 -7.18
C HIS A 6 14.52 -8.00 -5.64
N GLN A 7 15.50 -8.74 -5.10
CA GLN A 7 15.59 -8.94 -3.65
C GLN A 7 16.26 -7.78 -2.90
N SER A 8 16.79 -6.78 -3.60
CA SER A 8 17.51 -5.62 -3.03
C SER A 8 16.76 -4.30 -3.25
N GLN A 9 15.43 -4.33 -3.29
CA GLN A 9 14.61 -3.13 -3.51
C GLN A 9 13.74 -2.82 -2.30
N LEU A 10 13.58 -1.52 -2.02
CA LEU A 10 12.68 -0.97 -1.01
C LEU A 10 11.57 -0.18 -1.70
N LYS A 11 10.35 -0.33 -1.18
CA LYS A 11 9.14 0.38 -1.60
C LYS A 11 8.79 1.40 -0.52
N ALA A 12 8.74 2.67 -0.91
CA ALA A 12 8.19 3.75 -0.10
C ALA A 12 6.73 4.01 -0.54
N CYS A 13 5.82 4.09 0.42
CA CYS A 13 4.39 4.31 0.24
C CYS A 13 3.94 5.58 0.93
N PHE A 14 2.80 6.11 0.48
CA PHE A 14 2.19 7.34 1.03
C PHE A 14 3.03 8.59 0.82
N LEU A 15 3.81 8.65 -0.26
CA LEU A 15 4.57 9.86 -0.56
C LEU A 15 3.62 11.03 -0.87
N PRO A 16 3.97 12.27 -0.47
CA PRO A 16 3.22 13.46 -0.83
C PRO A 16 3.07 13.62 -2.35
N PRO A 17 1.94 14.17 -2.84
CA PRO A 17 1.70 14.35 -4.27
C PRO A 17 2.73 15.27 -4.94
N ASP A 18 3.30 16.19 -4.16
CA ASP A 18 4.22 17.22 -4.64
C ASP A 18 5.69 16.75 -4.63
N ILE A 19 5.95 15.54 -4.11
CA ILE A 19 7.32 15.01 -4.05
C ILE A 19 7.87 14.82 -5.46
N THR A 20 9.04 15.37 -5.73
CA THR A 20 9.75 15.18 -7.01
C THR A 20 10.76 14.04 -6.91
N ASP A 21 11.15 13.46 -8.04
CA ASP A 21 12.23 12.46 -8.07
C ASP A 21 13.54 13.02 -7.49
N SER A 22 13.82 14.31 -7.69
CA SER A 22 15.00 14.97 -7.11
C SER A 22 14.93 15.01 -5.58
N MET A 23 13.80 15.45 -5.02
CA MET A 23 13.61 15.47 -3.56
C MET A 23 13.66 14.06 -2.98
N PHE A 24 12.99 13.11 -3.63
CA PHE A 24 13.03 11.70 -3.23
C PHE A 24 14.45 11.14 -3.25
N ARG A 25 15.21 11.44 -4.32
CA ARG A 25 16.62 11.04 -4.44
C ARG A 25 17.49 11.65 -3.35
N GLU A 26 17.37 12.95 -3.09
CA GLU A 26 18.14 13.61 -2.02
C GLU A 26 17.90 12.98 -0.65
N MET A 27 16.65 12.64 -0.33
CA MET A 27 16.31 12.03 0.95
C MET A 27 16.88 10.62 1.11
N PHE A 28 16.74 9.78 0.09
CA PHE A 28 17.15 8.38 0.18
C PHE A 28 18.61 8.14 -0.23
N CYS A 29 19.28 9.05 -0.94
CA CYS A 29 20.71 8.97 -1.24
C CYS A 29 21.60 9.07 0.01
N LEU A 30 21.07 9.52 1.14
CA LEU A 30 21.77 9.48 2.43
C LEU A 30 21.97 8.04 2.93
N LEU A 31 21.16 7.09 2.46
CA LEU A 31 21.35 5.67 2.77
C LEU A 31 22.56 5.13 2.02
N GLN A 32 23.38 4.34 2.71
CA GLN A 32 24.51 3.68 2.07
C GLN A 32 24.02 2.60 1.10
N GLY A 33 24.67 2.49 -0.05
CA GLY A 33 24.44 1.40 -0.99
C GLY A 33 23.27 1.61 -1.96
N VAL A 34 22.69 2.81 -2.04
CA VAL A 34 21.67 3.12 -3.05
C VAL A 34 22.31 3.15 -4.44
N GLU A 35 21.73 2.38 -5.36
CA GLU A 35 22.10 2.33 -6.77
C GLU A 35 21.18 3.24 -7.59
N ASP A 36 19.88 3.18 -7.31
CA ASP A 36 18.86 3.90 -8.07
C ASP A 36 17.65 4.20 -7.20
N CYS A 37 16.92 5.27 -7.52
CA CYS A 37 15.71 5.66 -6.82
C CYS A 37 14.79 6.44 -7.76
N ASN A 38 13.52 6.05 -7.80
CA ASN A 38 12.53 6.65 -8.69
C ASN A 38 11.17 6.71 -8.00
N THR A 39 10.39 7.75 -8.26
CA THR A 39 8.98 7.81 -7.86
C THR A 39 8.09 7.31 -8.99
N VAL A 40 6.99 6.67 -8.62
CA VAL A 40 5.93 6.24 -9.52
C VAL A 40 4.69 7.02 -9.15
N ARG A 41 4.20 7.80 -10.11
CA ARG A 41 2.97 8.58 -9.98
C ARG A 41 1.88 7.88 -10.77
N PHE A 42 0.79 7.54 -10.09
CA PHE A 42 -0.40 7.03 -10.75
C PHE A 42 -1.32 8.19 -11.11
N THR A 43 -1.54 8.42 -12.40
CA THR A 43 -2.67 9.21 -12.86
C THR A 43 -3.91 8.32 -12.83
N GLN A 44 -4.77 8.49 -11.83
CA GLN A 44 -6.06 7.83 -11.82
C GLN A 44 -6.92 8.41 -12.96
N ARG A 45 -7.26 7.60 -13.96
CA ARG A 45 -8.33 7.96 -14.90
C ARG A 45 -9.66 7.77 -14.17
N THR A 46 -10.38 8.85 -13.96
CA THR A 46 -11.79 8.79 -13.56
C THR A 46 -12.60 8.16 -14.70
N CYS A 47 -13.55 7.31 -14.36
CA CYS A 47 -14.46 6.67 -15.32
C CYS A 47 -15.54 7.63 -15.85
N ASP A 48 -15.62 8.84 -15.32
CA ASP A 48 -16.56 9.86 -15.77
C ASP A 48 -15.78 11.05 -16.32
N GLY A 49 -16.15 11.48 -17.53
CA GLY A 49 -15.51 12.52 -18.33
C GLY A 49 -15.55 13.93 -17.75
N ASP A 50 -15.76 14.09 -16.44
CA ASP A 50 -15.59 15.36 -15.75
C ASP A 50 -14.16 15.50 -15.25
N ARG A 51 -13.52 16.58 -15.69
CA ARG A 51 -12.20 17.02 -15.26
C ARG A 51 -12.26 17.50 -13.81
N GLY A 52 -12.35 16.55 -12.88
CA GLY A 52 -12.23 16.75 -11.45
C GLY A 52 -11.08 15.90 -10.91
N ILE A 53 -9.93 16.53 -10.66
CA ILE A 53 -8.78 15.90 -9.99
C ILE A 53 -9.17 15.76 -8.51
N ILE A 54 -9.73 14.62 -8.13
CA ILE A 54 -10.00 14.30 -6.73
C ILE A 54 -9.64 12.83 -6.49
N GLY A 55 -8.55 12.61 -5.72
CA GLY A 55 -8.31 11.35 -5.01
C GLY A 55 -6.96 10.69 -5.24
N ASP A 56 -5.91 11.33 -4.72
CA ASP A 56 -4.65 10.70 -4.28
C ASP A 56 -3.84 9.91 -5.32
N CYS A 57 -2.84 10.58 -5.90
CA CYS A 57 -1.64 9.90 -6.34
C CYS A 57 -1.11 9.11 -5.13
N ILE A 58 -1.22 7.78 -5.14
CA ILE A 58 -0.47 6.93 -4.21
C ILE A 58 0.98 7.11 -4.64
N GLY A 59 1.65 8.13 -4.10
CA GLY A 59 3.05 8.38 -4.37
C GLY A 59 3.82 7.16 -3.89
N LEU A 60 4.26 6.35 -4.84
CA LEU A 60 5.15 5.23 -4.58
C LEU A 60 6.56 5.65 -4.94
N GLY A 61 7.52 5.19 -4.16
CA GLY A 61 8.93 5.32 -4.46
C GLY A 61 9.57 3.96 -4.43
N PHE A 62 10.49 3.71 -5.36
CA PHE A 62 11.30 2.50 -5.34
C PHE A 62 12.75 2.89 -5.21
N ILE A 63 13.44 2.26 -4.27
CA ILE A 63 14.87 2.46 -4.03
C ILE A 63 15.55 1.11 -4.25
N ARG A 64 16.46 1.07 -5.21
CA ARG A 64 17.29 -0.10 -5.50
C ARG A 64 18.61 0.05 -4.76
N PHE A 65 18.96 -0.98 -4.01
CA PHE A 65 20.24 -1.11 -3.33
C PHE A 65 21.16 -2.04 -4.11
N ARG A 66 22.47 -1.80 -3.98
CA ARG A 66 23.51 -2.62 -4.60
C ARG A 66 23.51 -4.05 -4.06
N SER A 67 23.23 -4.22 -2.77
CA SER A 67 23.15 -5.53 -2.14
C SER A 67 21.95 -5.69 -1.21
N ARG A 68 21.65 -6.94 -0.87
CA ARG A 68 20.62 -7.27 0.12
C ARG A 68 21.02 -6.77 1.51
N GLU A 69 22.31 -6.82 1.87
CA GLU A 69 22.76 -6.32 3.17
C GLU A 69 22.55 -4.81 3.29
N ASP A 70 22.69 -4.05 2.21
CA ASP A 70 22.41 -2.60 2.19
C ASP A 70 20.92 -2.32 2.43
N LEU A 71 20.04 -3.10 1.81
CA LEU A 71 18.59 -3.05 2.04
C LEU A 71 18.24 -3.37 3.50
N ASP A 72 18.77 -4.46 4.05
CA ASP A 72 18.46 -4.88 5.42
C ASP A 72 18.95 -3.82 6.44
N ARG A 73 20.09 -3.16 6.17
CA ARG A 73 20.55 -2.02 6.99
C ARG A 73 19.61 -0.82 6.89
N ALA A 74 19.09 -0.51 5.70
CA ALA A 74 18.12 0.56 5.51
C ALA A 74 16.81 0.26 6.26
N LEU A 75 16.30 -0.97 6.20
CA LEU A 75 15.09 -1.39 6.93
C LEU A 75 15.28 -1.27 8.44
N ALA A 76 16.39 -1.80 8.97
CA ALA A 76 16.70 -1.71 10.38
C ALA A 76 16.82 -0.24 10.85
N PHE A 77 17.33 0.64 10.00
CA PHE A 77 17.34 2.08 10.29
C PHE A 77 15.93 2.65 10.43
N PHE A 78 15.02 2.30 9.51
CA PHE A 78 13.63 2.78 9.55
C PHE A 78 12.80 2.21 10.69
N GLU A 79 12.98 0.93 11.01
CA GLU A 79 12.34 0.30 12.17
C GLU A 79 12.77 0.98 13.47
N ARG A 80 14.08 1.21 13.65
CA ARG A 80 14.61 1.91 14.84
C ARG A 80 14.15 3.36 14.92
N ALA A 81 14.07 4.06 13.79
CA ALA A 81 13.50 5.41 13.75
C ALA A 81 12.04 5.41 14.22
N ARG A 82 11.25 4.44 13.77
CA ARG A 82 9.85 4.30 14.16
C ARG A 82 9.66 3.95 15.63
N GLU A 83 10.51 3.09 16.18
CA GLU A 83 10.52 2.80 17.62
C GLU A 83 10.90 4.03 18.46
N HIS A 84 11.86 4.83 17.99
CA HIS A 84 12.38 5.96 18.75
C HIS A 84 11.48 7.20 18.68
N PHE A 85 10.92 7.50 17.51
CA PHE A 85 10.12 8.71 17.27
C PHE A 85 8.60 8.44 17.27
N GLY A 86 8.18 7.18 17.28
CA GLY A 86 6.76 6.78 17.21
C GLY A 86 6.14 6.85 15.81
N HIS A 87 6.90 7.31 14.81
CA HIS A 87 6.52 7.42 13.40
C HIS A 87 7.72 7.08 12.50
N GLY A 88 7.47 6.70 11.24
CA GLY A 88 8.51 6.50 10.25
C GLY A 88 9.15 7.81 9.78
N ILE A 89 9.54 7.86 8.51
CA ILE A 89 10.03 9.12 7.92
C ILE A 89 8.84 10.03 7.67
N LEU A 90 8.87 11.24 8.23
CA LEU A 90 7.90 12.27 7.87
C LEU A 90 8.40 13.03 6.65
N ILE A 91 7.62 13.00 5.57
CA ILE A 91 7.81 13.88 4.41
C ILE A 91 6.58 14.77 4.32
N ASP A 92 6.75 16.08 4.46
CA ASP A 92 5.64 17.05 4.47
C ASP A 92 4.51 16.65 5.44
N HIS A 93 4.91 16.33 6.68
CA HIS A 93 4.02 15.85 7.76
C HIS A 93 3.27 14.53 7.49
N LYS A 94 3.55 13.84 6.37
CA LYS A 94 3.02 12.51 6.09
C LYS A 94 4.03 11.43 6.48
N ASP A 95 3.55 10.44 7.22
CA ASP A 95 4.34 9.26 7.58
C ASP A 95 4.48 8.33 6.36
N VAL A 96 5.70 8.25 5.86
CA VAL A 96 6.06 7.42 4.71
C VAL A 96 6.37 6.02 5.19
N LYS A 97 5.55 5.06 4.76
CA LYS A 97 5.75 3.66 5.06
C LYS A 97 6.79 3.08 4.10
N VAL A 98 7.81 2.44 4.65
CA VAL A 98 8.85 1.74 3.90
C VAL A 98 8.72 0.23 4.12
N ASP A 99 8.66 -0.53 3.03
CA ASP A 99 8.59 -1.99 3.04
C ASP A 99 9.57 -2.56 2.00
N VAL A 100 9.94 -3.84 2.13
CA VAL A 100 10.66 -4.54 1.05
C VAL A 100 9.79 -4.50 -0.21
N ALA A 101 10.37 -4.07 -1.33
CA ALA A 101 9.70 -4.20 -2.61
C ALA A 101 9.69 -5.68 -2.99
N LEU A 102 8.51 -6.28 -2.92
CA LEU A 102 8.31 -7.64 -3.38
C LEU A 102 8.54 -7.69 -4.90
N PRO A 103 9.05 -8.81 -5.43
CA PRO A 103 9.15 -8.97 -6.87
C PRO A 103 7.77 -8.70 -7.51
N PRO A 104 7.72 -8.17 -8.73
CA PRO A 104 6.47 -8.04 -9.47
C PRO A 104 5.95 -9.44 -9.79
N THR A 105 5.31 -10.08 -8.81
CA THR A 105 4.47 -11.24 -9.03
C THR A 105 3.26 -10.76 -9.81
N ARG A 106 2.81 -11.56 -10.79
CA ARG A 106 1.60 -11.27 -11.57
C ARG A 106 0.35 -11.11 -10.70
N ASP A 107 0.43 -11.50 -9.44
CA ASP A 107 -0.57 -11.23 -8.41
C ASP A 107 -0.25 -9.89 -7.74
N TYR A 108 -0.84 -8.84 -8.28
CA TYR A 108 -0.79 -7.48 -7.77
C TYR A 108 -1.61 -7.34 -6.48
N CYS A 109 -1.22 -6.39 -5.61
CA CYS A 109 -2.03 -6.04 -4.45
C CYS A 109 -3.39 -5.53 -4.93
N VAL A 110 -4.48 -6.09 -4.39
CA VAL A 110 -5.85 -5.74 -4.78
C VAL A 110 -6.52 -4.95 -3.68
N LYS A 111 -7.12 -3.82 -4.05
CA LYS A 111 -7.89 -2.98 -3.13
C LYS A 111 -9.36 -3.41 -3.14
N VAL A 112 -9.87 -3.75 -1.96
CA VAL A 112 -11.28 -4.00 -1.71
C VAL A 112 -11.83 -2.83 -0.92
N VAL A 113 -12.88 -2.21 -1.44
CA VAL A 113 -13.60 -1.14 -0.75
C VAL A 113 -14.80 -1.77 -0.03
N VAL A 114 -14.91 -1.51 1.26
CA VAL A 114 -15.89 -2.07 2.17
C VAL A 114 -16.84 -0.96 2.62
N PHE A 115 -18.14 -1.20 2.51
CA PHE A 115 -19.20 -0.28 2.91
C PHE A 115 -20.06 -0.91 4.00
N GLY A 116 -20.77 -0.08 4.77
CA GLY A 116 -21.67 -0.55 5.83
C GLY A 116 -20.91 -1.05 7.08
N ILE A 117 -19.72 -0.50 7.33
CA ILE A 117 -18.87 -0.89 8.45
C ILE A 117 -19.53 -0.43 9.77
N PRO A 118 -19.73 -1.33 10.76
CA PRO A 118 -20.30 -0.98 12.06
C PRO A 118 -19.56 0.18 12.72
N ASP A 119 -20.26 1.17 13.28
CA ASP A 119 -19.64 2.38 13.89
C ASP A 119 -18.57 2.07 14.95
N ARG A 120 -18.69 0.92 15.62
CA ARG A 120 -17.71 0.43 16.60
C ARG A 120 -16.41 -0.12 15.99
N TRP A 121 -16.39 -0.45 14.70
CA TRP A 121 -15.19 -0.96 14.03
C TRP A 121 -14.23 0.18 13.70
N MET A 122 -12.97 -0.07 14.02
CA MET A 122 -11.80 0.70 13.62
C MET A 122 -10.95 -0.11 12.63
N ASP A 123 -9.87 0.50 12.17
CA ASP A 123 -8.92 -0.10 11.21
C ASP A 123 -8.46 -1.51 11.63
N ARG A 124 -8.31 -1.73 12.94
CA ARG A 124 -7.91 -3.02 13.52
C ARG A 124 -8.99 -4.09 13.31
N GLU A 125 -10.24 -3.81 13.61
CA GLU A 125 -11.33 -4.78 13.44
C GLU A 125 -11.51 -5.12 11.97
N LEU A 126 -11.38 -4.11 11.10
CA LEU A 126 -11.38 -4.30 9.65
C LEU A 126 -10.22 -5.22 9.22
N LEU A 127 -8.99 -4.96 9.68
CA LEU A 127 -7.83 -5.79 9.39
C LEU A 127 -8.06 -7.26 9.81
N VAL A 128 -8.46 -7.48 11.06
CA VAL A 128 -8.65 -8.82 11.63
C VAL A 128 -9.75 -9.58 10.89
N HIS A 129 -10.85 -8.91 10.54
CA HIS A 129 -11.94 -9.56 9.81
C HIS A 129 -11.49 -10.04 8.42
N PHE A 130 -10.75 -9.21 7.68
CA PHE A 130 -10.35 -9.54 6.32
C PHE A 130 -9.15 -10.49 6.22
N GLN A 131 -8.39 -10.66 7.31
CA GLN A 131 -7.33 -11.69 7.41
C GLN A 131 -7.85 -13.12 7.23
N ALA A 132 -9.15 -13.36 7.50
CA ALA A 132 -9.77 -14.67 7.26
C ALA A 132 -9.80 -15.07 5.78
N PHE A 133 -9.70 -14.11 4.86
CA PHE A 133 -9.74 -14.34 3.41
C PHE A 133 -8.34 -14.37 2.77
N GLY A 134 -7.30 -14.01 3.52
CA GLY A 134 -5.91 -14.06 3.09
C GLY A 134 -5.04 -12.97 3.71
N ILE A 135 -3.83 -12.80 3.17
CA ILE A 135 -2.86 -11.85 3.71
C ILE A 135 -3.30 -10.42 3.35
N VAL A 136 -3.62 -9.63 4.38
CA VAL A 136 -3.95 -8.20 4.27
C VAL A 136 -2.70 -7.38 4.55
N GLU A 137 -2.27 -6.58 3.56
CA GLU A 137 -1.13 -5.65 3.65
C GLU A 137 -1.49 -4.40 4.46
N HIS A 138 -2.73 -3.95 4.30
CA HIS A 138 -3.21 -2.72 4.93
C HIS A 138 -4.74 -2.71 5.02
N ALA A 139 -5.27 -2.14 6.09
CA ALA A 139 -6.69 -1.85 6.24
C ALA A 139 -6.85 -0.49 6.93
N ALA A 140 -7.70 0.38 6.39
CA ALA A 140 -8.00 1.69 6.96
C ALA A 140 -9.44 2.11 6.69
N ILE A 141 -10.06 2.83 7.61
CA ILE A 141 -11.39 3.41 7.48
C ILE A 141 -11.27 4.91 7.22
N ASP A 142 -11.89 5.39 6.15
CA ASP A 142 -11.91 6.81 5.82
C ASP A 142 -12.97 7.60 6.60
N SER A 143 -12.95 8.93 6.46
CA SER A 143 -13.91 9.83 7.10
C SER A 143 -15.36 9.62 6.66
N ASN A 144 -15.59 8.95 5.51
CA ASN A 144 -16.91 8.59 5.01
C ASN A 144 -17.32 7.16 5.45
N ARG A 145 -16.61 6.58 6.42
CA ARG A 145 -16.85 5.22 6.95
C ARG A 145 -16.75 4.14 5.87
N ARG A 146 -15.91 4.36 4.84
CA ARG A 146 -15.54 3.33 3.86
C ARG A 146 -14.22 2.70 4.28
N GLY A 147 -14.18 1.38 4.29
CA GLY A 147 -12.98 0.60 4.58
C GLY A 147 -12.21 0.34 3.31
N HIS A 148 -10.90 0.51 3.36
CA HIS A 148 -9.98 0.26 2.28
C HIS A 148 -9.07 -0.88 2.72
N VAL A 149 -9.29 -2.07 2.17
CA VAL A 149 -8.51 -3.28 2.48
C VAL A 149 -7.63 -3.61 1.30
N ILE A 150 -6.34 -3.69 1.51
CA ILE A 150 -5.35 -4.04 0.49
C ILE A 150 -4.88 -5.46 0.76
N PHE A 151 -5.24 -6.38 -0.13
CA PHE A 151 -4.75 -7.74 -0.10
C PHE A 151 -3.41 -7.87 -0.80
N HIS A 152 -2.59 -8.78 -0.31
CA HIS A 152 -1.31 -9.13 -0.92
C HIS A 152 -1.47 -9.68 -2.34
N ASN A 153 -2.52 -10.49 -2.58
CA ASN A 153 -2.78 -11.12 -3.86
C ASN A 153 -4.25 -11.03 -4.28
N ARG A 154 -4.48 -11.20 -5.58
CA ARG A 154 -5.82 -11.17 -6.18
C ARG A 154 -6.74 -12.27 -5.67
N THR A 155 -6.22 -13.48 -5.49
CA THR A 155 -6.98 -14.65 -5.01
C THR A 155 -7.64 -14.38 -3.66
N SER A 156 -6.95 -13.71 -2.73
CA SER A 156 -7.48 -13.37 -1.40
C SER A 156 -8.60 -12.34 -1.49
N ALA A 157 -8.44 -11.33 -2.35
CA ALA A 157 -9.48 -10.34 -2.59
C ALA A 157 -10.72 -10.95 -3.26
N GLU A 158 -10.51 -11.87 -4.21
CA GLU A 158 -11.60 -12.61 -4.85
C GLU A 158 -12.29 -13.54 -3.85
N ALA A 159 -11.55 -14.24 -2.98
CA ALA A 159 -12.13 -15.06 -1.91
C ALA A 159 -13.00 -14.24 -0.94
N ALA A 160 -12.57 -13.03 -0.59
CA ALA A 160 -13.34 -12.12 0.26
C ALA A 160 -14.68 -11.72 -0.37
N VAL A 161 -14.74 -11.60 -1.70
CA VAL A 161 -15.98 -11.22 -2.41
C VAL A 161 -16.80 -12.42 -2.86
N LEU A 162 -16.19 -13.54 -3.21
CA LEU A 162 -16.89 -14.77 -3.58
C LEU A 162 -17.51 -15.47 -2.37
N SER A 163 -16.91 -15.35 -1.19
CA SER A 163 -17.52 -15.80 0.08
C SER A 163 -18.76 -14.98 0.48
N SER A 164 -18.99 -13.86 -0.21
CA SER A 164 -20.09 -12.94 0.05
C SER A 164 -21.21 -13.18 -0.95
N GLN A 165 -22.32 -13.80 -0.51
CA GLN A 165 -23.51 -13.91 -1.35
C GLN A 165 -23.98 -12.47 -1.66
N ASN A 166 -24.10 -12.11 -2.94
CA ASN A 166 -24.43 -10.75 -3.41
C ASN A 166 -23.47 -9.63 -2.95
N ASN A 167 -22.17 -9.88 -2.88
CA ASN A 167 -21.21 -8.89 -2.41
C ASN A 167 -21.46 -8.44 -0.96
N THR A 168 -22.11 -9.28 -0.15
CA THR A 168 -22.43 -8.98 1.26
C THR A 168 -21.84 -9.98 2.23
N VAL A 169 -21.07 -9.50 3.21
CA VAL A 169 -20.53 -10.31 4.32
C VAL A 169 -21.21 -9.86 5.61
N SER A 170 -21.77 -10.82 6.34
CA SER A 170 -22.29 -10.54 7.68
C SER A 170 -21.14 -10.55 8.68
N ALA A 171 -20.94 -9.43 9.36
CA ALA A 171 -19.95 -9.31 10.40
C ALA A 171 -20.55 -8.59 11.61
N ASP A 172 -20.55 -9.27 12.76
CA ASP A 172 -20.94 -8.68 14.04
C ASP A 172 -22.36 -8.05 14.01
N GLY A 173 -23.29 -8.74 13.34
CA GLY A 173 -24.67 -8.30 13.15
C GLY A 173 -24.89 -7.22 12.09
N ALA A 174 -23.84 -6.72 11.44
CA ALA A 174 -23.93 -5.79 10.32
C ALA A 174 -23.69 -6.49 8.98
N VAL A 175 -24.27 -5.92 7.92
CA VAL A 175 -24.08 -6.39 6.55
C VAL A 175 -23.06 -5.49 5.87
N LEU A 176 -21.83 -5.97 5.74
CA LEU A 176 -20.76 -5.33 4.98
C LEU A 176 -21.02 -5.52 3.49
N ARG A 177 -20.96 -4.45 2.71
CA ARG A 177 -21.01 -4.52 1.24
C ARG A 177 -19.61 -4.36 0.67
N LEU A 178 -19.23 -5.26 -0.22
CA LEU A 178 -17.89 -5.34 -0.80
C LEU A 178 -17.89 -4.86 -2.24
N ARG A 179 -16.89 -4.07 -2.61
CA ARG A 179 -16.63 -3.73 -4.01
C ARG A 179 -15.14 -3.86 -4.28
N ILE A 180 -14.79 -4.79 -5.16
CA ILE A 180 -13.41 -4.91 -5.63
C ILE A 180 -13.12 -3.73 -6.55
N HIS A 181 -12.07 -2.99 -6.23
CA HIS A 181 -11.40 -2.13 -7.19
C HIS A 181 -10.08 -2.82 -7.52
N LEU A 182 -10.06 -3.52 -8.65
CA LEU A 182 -8.80 -3.99 -9.20
C LEU A 182 -8.00 -2.73 -9.52
N ALA A 183 -6.92 -2.50 -8.76
CA ALA A 183 -5.92 -1.53 -9.14
C ALA A 183 -5.44 -1.99 -10.52
N SER A 184 -5.94 -1.32 -11.57
CA SER A 184 -5.64 -1.68 -12.93
C SER A 184 -4.22 -1.21 -13.17
N ASN A 185 -3.26 -2.13 -13.22
CA ASN A 185 -2.00 -1.83 -13.88
C ASN A 185 -1.99 -2.52 -15.24
N LEU A 186 -1.99 -1.66 -16.26
CA LEU A 186 -1.50 -1.99 -17.58
C LEU A 186 -0.04 -2.46 -17.47
N ALA A 187 0.26 -3.44 -18.31
CA ALA A 187 1.62 -3.86 -18.67
C ALA A 187 2.50 -2.67 -19.08
#